data_AF-J9ECI5-F1
#
_entry.id   AF-J9ECI5-F1
#
_cell.length_a   1.000
_cell.length_b   1.000
_cell.length_c   1.000
_cell.angle_alpha   90.00
_cell.angle_beta   90.00
_cell.angle_gamma   90.00
#
_symmetry.space_group_name_H-M   'P 1'
#
loop_
_entity.id
_entity.type
_entity.pdbx_description
1 polymer ?
#
loop_
_entity_poly.entity_id
_entity_poly.type
_entity_poly.pdbx_seq_one_letter_code
_entity_poly.pdbx_strand_id
1 'polypeptide(L)'
;MLGRTYRKLAAQYHPDKVTDTKKKEAEEKFRQIATAYETLKDDETRADYDYYLDHPEQRAYNYYQYYRRWVAPKVDVRIVVLVTLILISVIQFLSATQKHKEALDYAVKQEKYRNAAKEIARERGIPLEGDFRNKKSRKEYAEQVLRQIIEENVDIRGGYKKPSIYNTLLWTIIVLPYTIYRYVAWNFSWFIKYHVKKEDYDDDAKSYLIRRNMSLSEEQFASFNDSERSSLFKNELWDRAKFTEWKAAKEDEQKGRLAASGRYKRYRRYIKNQNGLPLSFME
;
A
#
# COMPACT_ATOMS: atom_id res chain seq x y z
N MET A 1 -9.77 27.45 48.93
CA MET A 1 -8.75 28.26 49.65
C MET A 1 -7.46 28.42 48.85
N LEU A 2 -7.05 27.43 48.07
CA LEU A 2 -5.83 27.41 47.25
C LEU A 2 -5.60 28.64 46.35
N GLY A 3 -6.65 29.14 45.66
CA GLY A 3 -6.52 30.32 44.80
C GLY A 3 -6.23 31.63 45.55
N ARG A 4 -6.61 31.74 46.83
CA ARG A 4 -6.33 32.93 47.66
C ARG A 4 -4.89 32.91 48.18
N THR A 5 -4.41 31.75 48.61
CA THR A 5 -3.02 31.57 49.08
C THR A 5 -2.02 31.75 47.96
N TYR A 6 -2.30 31.21 46.77
CA TYR A 6 -1.49 31.42 45.58
C TYR A 6 -1.31 32.90 45.24
N ARG A 7 -2.41 33.68 45.14
CA ARG A 7 -2.32 35.12 44.82
C ARG A 7 -1.50 35.90 45.85
N LYS A 8 -1.62 35.56 47.14
CA LYS A 8 -0.83 36.19 48.22
C LYS A 8 0.66 35.91 48.07
N LEU A 9 1.03 34.64 47.86
CA LEU A 9 2.43 34.22 47.72
C LEU A 9 3.04 34.70 46.39
N ALA A 10 2.29 34.63 45.29
CA ALA A 10 2.71 35.14 43.98
C ALA A 10 2.99 36.65 44.02
N ALA A 11 2.16 37.43 44.72
CA ALA A 11 2.38 38.86 44.91
C ALA A 11 3.58 39.18 45.82
N GLN A 12 3.97 38.28 46.72
CA GLN A 12 5.10 38.46 47.64
C GLN A 12 6.45 38.13 46.96
N TYR A 13 6.48 37.11 46.11
CA TYR A 13 7.69 36.63 45.42
C TYR A 13 7.77 37.09 43.96
N HIS A 14 6.93 38.05 43.53
CA HIS A 14 6.99 38.58 42.17
C HIS A 14 8.33 39.29 41.92
N PRO A 15 9.10 38.94 40.87
CA PRO A 15 10.45 39.47 40.66
C PRO A 15 10.51 41.01 40.56
N ASP A 16 9.43 41.65 40.11
CA ASP A 16 9.34 43.12 40.02
C ASP A 16 9.12 43.83 41.38
N LYS A 17 8.77 43.08 42.43
CA LYS A 17 8.49 43.62 43.77
C LYS A 17 9.64 43.43 44.76
N VAL A 18 10.70 42.73 44.35
CA VAL A 18 11.83 42.38 45.23
C VAL A 18 13.09 43.12 44.76
N THR A 19 13.94 43.51 45.69
CA THR A 19 15.21 44.18 45.43
C THR A 19 16.15 43.31 44.59
N ASP A 20 17.02 43.95 43.79
CA ASP A 20 17.82 43.29 42.74
C ASP A 20 18.72 42.15 43.25
N THR A 21 19.18 42.22 44.49
CA THR A 21 19.99 41.17 45.15
C THR A 21 19.23 39.89 45.46
N LYS A 22 17.89 39.95 45.60
CA LYS A 22 17.02 38.80 45.93
C LYS A 22 16.15 38.37 44.75
N LYS A 23 16.35 38.98 43.58
CA LYS A 23 15.52 38.73 42.40
C LYS A 23 15.60 37.28 41.91
N LYS A 24 16.79 36.68 41.93
CA LYS A 24 17.00 35.27 41.57
C LYS A 24 16.26 34.31 42.51
N GLU A 25 16.38 34.52 43.82
CA GLU A 25 15.68 33.70 44.82
C GLU A 25 14.16 33.87 44.74
N ALA A 26 13.70 35.09 44.46
CA ALA A 26 12.28 35.39 44.25
C ALA A 26 11.74 34.68 43.01
N GLU A 27 12.49 34.68 41.91
CA GLU A 27 12.13 33.98 40.67
C GLU A 27 12.02 32.46 40.87
N GLU A 28 12.99 31.84 41.56
CA GLU A 28 12.95 30.41 41.86
C GLU A 28 11.75 30.04 42.74
N LYS A 29 11.50 30.80 43.81
CA LYS A 29 10.34 30.59 44.68
C LYS A 29 9.03 30.83 43.94
N PHE A 30 8.96 31.85 43.10
CA PHE A 30 7.80 32.12 42.28
C PHE A 30 7.50 30.96 41.33
N ARG A 31 8.53 30.38 40.70
CA ARG A 31 8.39 29.19 39.84
C ARG A 31 7.85 27.99 40.62
N GLN A 32 8.40 27.71 41.81
CA GLN A 32 7.92 26.63 42.67
C GLN A 32 6.45 26.83 43.11
N ILE A 33 6.07 28.06 43.47
CA ILE A 33 4.69 28.42 43.85
C ILE A 33 3.74 28.25 42.67
N ALA A 34 4.16 28.64 41.46
CA ALA A 34 3.39 28.44 40.23
C ALA A 34 3.19 26.95 39.93
N THR A 35 4.26 26.14 39.96
CA THR A 35 4.17 24.69 39.76
C THR A 35 3.28 24.01 40.81
N ALA A 36 3.42 24.37 42.09
CA ALA A 36 2.57 23.83 43.14
C ALA A 36 1.09 24.20 42.92
N TYR A 37 0.81 25.43 42.50
CA TYR A 37 -0.56 25.84 42.19
C TYR A 37 -1.12 25.11 40.97
N GLU A 38 -0.35 24.95 39.89
CA GLU A 38 -0.76 24.21 38.69
C GLU A 38 -1.10 22.75 39.01
N THR A 39 -0.21 22.05 39.73
CA THR A 39 -0.41 20.65 40.13
C THR A 39 -1.61 20.49 41.07
N LEU A 40 -1.80 21.43 42.02
CA LEU A 40 -2.87 21.31 43.00
C LEU A 40 -4.19 21.93 42.54
N LYS A 41 -4.25 22.72 41.47
CA LYS A 41 -5.47 23.42 41.04
C LYS A 41 -6.46 22.49 40.35
N ASP A 42 -5.97 21.67 39.42
CA ASP A 42 -6.78 20.71 38.70
C ASP A 42 -6.94 19.45 39.57
N ASP A 43 -8.18 18.97 39.73
CA ASP A 43 -8.48 17.84 40.63
C ASP A 43 -7.83 16.55 40.12
N GLU A 44 -7.70 16.47 38.80
CA GLU A 44 -7.07 15.39 38.09
C GLU A 44 -5.54 15.35 38.36
N THR A 45 -4.83 16.49 38.25
CA THR A 45 -3.39 16.59 38.58
C THR A 45 -3.11 16.44 40.07
N ARG A 46 -4.06 16.87 40.91
CA ARG A 46 -3.99 16.66 42.35
C ARG A 46 -4.08 15.17 42.68
N ALA A 47 -5.00 14.43 42.05
CA ALA A 47 -5.11 12.98 42.26
C ALA A 47 -3.84 12.22 41.88
N ASP A 48 -3.19 12.56 40.76
CA ASP A 48 -1.91 11.93 40.38
C ASP A 48 -0.78 12.29 41.36
N TYR A 49 -0.79 13.53 41.88
CA TYR A 49 0.18 13.98 42.87
C TYR A 49 -0.02 13.27 44.21
N ASP A 50 -1.26 13.16 44.68
CA ASP A 50 -1.61 12.43 45.90
C ASP A 50 -1.24 10.94 45.75
N TYR A 51 -1.51 10.33 44.59
CA TYR A 51 -1.09 8.96 44.28
C TYR A 51 0.44 8.79 44.32
N TYR A 52 1.19 9.76 43.78
CA TYR A 52 2.65 9.75 43.85
C TYR A 52 3.16 9.81 45.29
N LEU A 53 2.49 10.55 46.18
CA LEU A 53 2.84 10.65 47.60
C LEU A 53 2.53 9.34 48.36
N ASP A 54 1.41 8.70 48.04
CA ASP A 54 0.99 7.44 48.67
C ASP A 54 1.80 6.23 48.19
N HIS A 55 2.29 6.27 46.93
CA HIS A 55 2.99 5.17 46.27
C HIS A 55 4.37 5.57 45.68
N PRO A 56 5.34 5.99 46.51
CA PRO A 56 6.66 6.42 46.04
C PRO A 56 7.48 5.29 45.39
N GLU A 57 7.18 4.03 45.70
CA GLU A 57 7.83 2.84 45.13
C GLU A 57 7.53 2.67 43.64
N GLN A 58 6.38 3.17 43.15
CA GLN A 58 5.92 2.99 41.77
C GLN A 58 6.47 4.05 40.82
N ARG A 59 7.80 4.26 40.82
CA ARG A 59 8.45 5.30 40.00
C ARG A 59 8.04 5.29 38.53
N ALA A 60 8.02 4.13 37.88
CA ALA A 60 7.71 4.03 36.46
C ALA A 60 6.28 4.52 36.14
N TYR A 61 5.31 4.15 36.98
CA TYR A 61 3.93 4.56 36.83
C TYR A 61 3.76 6.06 37.07
N ASN A 62 4.30 6.57 38.19
CA ASN A 62 4.20 7.97 38.55
C ASN A 62 4.86 8.88 37.49
N TYR A 63 6.00 8.44 36.95
CA TYR A 63 6.66 9.15 35.85
C TYR A 63 5.82 9.11 34.57
N TYR A 64 5.26 7.94 34.21
CA TYR A 64 4.38 7.83 33.05
C TYR A 64 3.17 8.77 33.16
N GLN A 65 2.52 8.83 34.32
CA GLN A 65 1.37 9.70 34.54
C GLN A 65 1.71 11.19 34.40
N TYR A 66 2.82 11.61 35.02
CA TYR A 66 3.35 12.95 34.87
C TYR A 66 3.58 13.29 33.38
N TYR A 67 4.38 12.50 32.67
CA TYR A 67 4.70 12.78 31.25
C TYR A 67 3.48 12.70 30.33
N ARG A 68 2.55 11.78 30.60
CA ARG A 68 1.33 11.68 29.82
C ARG A 68 0.56 12.99 29.84
N ARG A 69 0.48 13.71 30.96
CA ARG A 69 -0.24 15.00 30.99
C ARG A 69 0.49 16.15 30.30
N TRP A 70 1.81 16.21 30.44
CA TRP A 70 2.59 17.29 29.81
C TRP A 70 2.78 17.08 28.30
N VAL A 71 2.81 15.83 27.84
CA VAL A 71 3.19 15.47 26.45
C VAL A 71 2.03 14.88 25.65
N ALA A 72 0.91 14.44 26.28
CA ALA A 72 -0.21 13.92 25.52
C ALA A 72 -0.76 14.99 24.56
N PRO A 73 -0.88 14.66 23.27
CA PRO A 73 -1.48 15.58 22.33
C PRO A 73 -2.93 15.84 22.74
N LYS A 74 -3.32 17.12 22.75
CA LYS A 74 -4.72 17.53 23.01
C LYS A 74 -5.68 17.08 21.91
N VAL A 75 -5.16 16.58 20.78
CA VAL A 75 -5.94 16.07 19.65
C VAL A 75 -5.93 14.55 19.70
N ASP A 76 -7.10 13.93 19.53
CA ASP A 76 -7.23 12.48 19.48
C ASP A 76 -6.39 11.92 18.31
N VAL A 77 -5.43 11.06 18.64
CA VAL A 77 -4.52 10.41 17.69
C VAL A 77 -5.30 9.68 16.60
N ARG A 78 -6.50 9.17 16.91
CA ARG A 78 -7.37 8.48 15.94
C ARG A 78 -7.76 9.39 14.77
N ILE A 79 -8.05 10.66 15.05
CA ILE A 79 -8.41 11.64 14.01
C ILE A 79 -7.22 11.88 13.09
N VAL A 80 -6.02 12.04 13.68
CA VAL A 80 -4.78 12.23 12.91
C VAL A 80 -4.51 11.02 12.01
N VAL A 81 -4.69 9.80 12.53
CA VAL A 81 -4.54 8.57 11.74
C VAL A 81 -5.58 8.51 10.62
N LEU A 82 -6.84 8.83 10.89
CA LEU A 82 -7.90 8.81 9.88
C LEU A 82 -7.61 9.82 8.75
N VAL A 83 -7.24 11.05 9.10
CA VAL A 83 -6.91 12.10 8.12
C VAL A 83 -5.69 11.71 7.29
N THR A 84 -4.65 11.16 7.91
CA THR A 84 -3.46 10.71 7.16
C THR A 84 -3.79 9.54 6.22
N LEU A 85 -4.63 8.58 6.63
CA LEU A 85 -5.10 7.49 5.77
C LEU A 85 -5.91 7.99 4.58
N ILE A 86 -6.82 8.96 4.79
CA ILE A 86 -7.56 9.60 3.69
C ILE A 86 -6.58 10.27 2.72
N LEU A 87 -5.62 11.04 3.23
CA LEU A 87 -4.65 11.76 2.41
C LEU A 87 -3.80 10.80 1.57
N ILE A 88 -3.31 9.72 2.16
CA ILE A 88 -2.57 8.66 1.44
C ILE A 88 -3.47 8.02 0.38
N SER A 89 -4.72 7.71 0.72
CA SER A 89 -5.70 7.12 -0.20
C SER A 89 -5.97 8.02 -1.42
N VAL A 90 -6.07 9.34 -1.22
CA VAL A 90 -6.24 10.32 -2.30
C VAL A 90 -5.00 10.36 -3.20
N ILE A 91 -3.80 10.44 -2.60
CA ILE A 91 -2.54 10.44 -3.36
C ILE A 91 -2.39 9.14 -4.18
N GLN A 92 -2.74 7.99 -3.61
CA GLN A 92 -2.74 6.71 -4.31
C GLN A 92 -3.69 6.71 -5.51
N PHE A 93 -4.91 7.22 -5.34
CA PHE A 93 -5.90 7.29 -6.43
C PHE A 93 -5.44 8.22 -7.56
N LEU A 94 -4.88 9.38 -7.21
CA LEU A 94 -4.31 10.32 -8.19
C LEU A 94 -3.12 9.70 -8.92
N SER A 95 -2.21 9.03 -8.19
CA SER A 95 -1.06 8.33 -8.76
C SER A 95 -1.50 7.21 -9.70
N ALA A 96 -2.50 6.41 -9.34
CA ALA A 96 -3.05 5.35 -10.19
C ALA A 96 -3.67 5.92 -11.47
N THR A 97 -4.39 7.04 -11.36
CA THR A 97 -4.97 7.74 -12.52
C THR A 97 -3.88 8.23 -13.47
N GLN A 98 -2.78 8.77 -12.94
CA GLN A 98 -1.65 9.22 -13.76
C GLN A 98 -0.96 8.06 -14.46
N LYS A 99 -0.68 6.97 -13.75
CA LYS A 99 -0.07 5.75 -14.33
C LYS A 99 -0.93 5.17 -15.45
N HIS A 100 -2.24 5.04 -15.25
CA HIS A 100 -3.16 4.54 -16.29
C HIS A 100 -3.14 5.42 -17.55
N LYS A 101 -3.15 6.76 -17.38
CA LYS A 101 -3.02 7.70 -18.51
C LYS A 101 -1.71 7.53 -19.25
N GLU A 102 -0.60 7.41 -18.54
CA GLU A 102 0.73 7.21 -19.13
C GLU A 102 0.82 5.88 -19.90
N ALA A 103 0.26 4.81 -19.35
CA ALA A 103 0.19 3.51 -20.04
C ALA A 103 -0.64 3.58 -21.34
N LEU A 104 -1.76 4.29 -21.33
CA LEU A 104 -2.55 4.54 -22.54
C LEU A 104 -1.77 5.36 -23.57
N ASP A 105 -1.11 6.42 -23.14
CA ASP A 105 -0.33 7.28 -24.03
C ASP A 105 0.85 6.51 -24.63
N TYR A 106 1.47 5.59 -23.88
CA TYR A 106 2.46 4.66 -24.39
C TYR A 106 1.86 3.68 -25.42
N ALA A 107 0.69 3.10 -25.12
CA ALA A 107 0.01 2.18 -26.02
C ALA A 107 -0.37 2.85 -27.36
N VAL A 108 -0.86 4.10 -27.33
CA VAL A 108 -1.20 4.88 -28.53
C VAL A 108 0.04 5.16 -29.40
N LYS A 109 1.20 5.39 -28.78
CA LYS A 109 2.47 5.60 -29.51
C LYS A 109 2.95 4.35 -30.22
N GLN A 110 2.67 3.17 -29.67
CA GLN A 110 3.13 1.91 -30.26
C GLN A 110 2.31 1.54 -31.50
N GLU A 111 3.00 1.28 -32.60
CA GLU A 111 2.38 1.01 -33.90
C GLU A 111 1.46 -0.23 -33.88
N LYS A 112 1.84 -1.27 -33.12
CA LYS A 112 1.04 -2.50 -32.96
C LYS A 112 -0.38 -2.21 -32.47
N TYR A 113 -0.52 -1.47 -31.37
CA TYR A 113 -1.84 -1.14 -30.81
C TYR A 113 -2.59 -0.14 -31.67
N ARG A 114 -1.87 0.78 -32.33
CA ARG A 114 -2.47 1.74 -33.25
C ARG A 114 -3.10 1.08 -34.46
N ASN A 115 -2.44 0.07 -35.04
CA ASN A 115 -2.97 -0.67 -36.18
C ASN A 115 -4.19 -1.51 -35.78
N ALA A 116 -4.12 -2.21 -34.64
CA ALA A 116 -5.26 -2.94 -34.08
C ALA A 116 -6.46 -2.00 -33.82
N ALA A 117 -6.23 -0.82 -33.24
CA ALA A 117 -7.29 0.16 -33.00
C ALA A 117 -7.92 0.70 -34.29
N LYS A 118 -7.14 0.88 -35.36
CA LYS A 118 -7.68 1.27 -36.68
C LYS A 118 -8.50 0.17 -37.35
N GLU A 119 -8.15 -1.10 -37.14
CA GLU A 119 -8.96 -2.24 -37.60
C GLU A 119 -10.30 -2.26 -36.89
N ILE A 120 -10.30 -2.16 -35.57
CA ILE A 120 -11.53 -2.10 -34.76
C ILE A 120 -12.38 -0.86 -35.11
N ALA A 121 -11.75 0.30 -35.37
CA ALA A 121 -12.47 1.49 -35.82
C ALA A 121 -13.22 1.26 -37.15
N ARG A 122 -12.57 0.56 -38.10
CA ARG A 122 -13.15 0.19 -39.40
C ARG A 122 -14.31 -0.79 -39.23
N GLU A 123 -14.15 -1.80 -38.36
CA GLU A 123 -15.21 -2.78 -38.05
C GLU A 123 -16.44 -2.11 -37.43
N ARG A 124 -16.23 -1.15 -36.53
CA ARG A 124 -17.31 -0.40 -35.85
C ARG A 124 -17.88 0.75 -36.69
N GLY A 125 -17.32 1.02 -37.88
CA GLY A 125 -17.74 2.13 -38.73
C GLY A 125 -17.48 3.52 -38.12
N ILE A 126 -16.54 3.64 -37.18
CA ILE A 126 -16.22 4.91 -36.51
C ILE A 126 -15.28 5.72 -37.43
N PRO A 127 -15.69 6.92 -37.88
CA PRO A 127 -14.83 7.74 -38.73
C PRO A 127 -13.61 8.23 -37.95
N LEU A 128 -12.42 7.97 -38.48
CA LEU A 128 -11.14 8.42 -37.91
C LEU A 128 -10.81 9.87 -38.29
N GLU A 129 -11.40 10.40 -39.36
CA GLU A 129 -11.39 11.82 -39.71
C GLU A 129 -12.75 12.42 -39.39
N GLY A 130 -12.78 13.33 -38.41
CA GLY A 130 -13.96 14.18 -38.18
C GLY A 130 -14.00 15.34 -39.17
N ASP A 131 -15.18 15.92 -39.36
CA ASP A 131 -15.41 17.06 -40.27
C ASP A 131 -14.86 18.36 -39.66
N PHE A 132 -13.53 18.52 -39.70
CA PHE A 132 -12.86 19.70 -39.18
C PHE A 132 -12.00 20.37 -40.27
N ARG A 133 -12.22 21.68 -40.47
CA ARG A 133 -11.44 22.51 -41.40
C ARG A 133 -9.93 22.51 -41.11
N ASN A 134 -9.53 22.45 -39.84
CA ASN A 134 -8.12 22.51 -39.44
C ASN A 134 -7.46 21.12 -39.36
N LYS A 135 -6.26 20.98 -39.94
CA LYS A 135 -5.47 19.72 -39.92
C LYS A 135 -5.06 19.31 -38.50
N LYS A 136 -4.84 20.27 -37.60
CA LYS A 136 -4.46 20.01 -36.19
C LYS A 136 -5.59 19.32 -35.42
N SER A 137 -6.81 19.84 -35.52
CA SER A 137 -7.97 19.29 -34.81
C SER A 137 -8.40 17.92 -35.35
N ARG A 138 -8.25 17.68 -36.66
CA ARG A 138 -8.45 16.33 -37.23
C ARG A 138 -7.52 15.29 -36.62
N LYS A 139 -6.24 15.64 -36.44
CA LYS A 139 -5.25 14.75 -35.83
C LYS A 139 -5.58 14.46 -34.36
N GLU A 140 -5.98 15.49 -33.62
CA GLU A 140 -6.35 15.36 -32.19
C GLU A 140 -7.60 14.50 -32.00
N TYR A 141 -8.61 14.66 -32.85
CA TYR A 141 -9.79 13.80 -32.86
C TYR A 141 -9.42 12.33 -33.16
N ALA A 142 -8.61 12.09 -34.20
CA ALA A 142 -8.14 10.74 -34.51
C ALA A 142 -7.37 10.11 -33.35
N GLU A 143 -6.51 10.86 -32.66
CA GLU A 143 -5.79 10.39 -31.48
C GLU A 143 -6.73 10.09 -30.30
N GLN A 144 -7.76 10.90 -30.07
CA GLN A 144 -8.77 10.64 -29.03
C GLN A 144 -9.59 9.38 -29.32
N VAL A 145 -10.04 9.19 -30.56
CA VAL A 145 -10.77 7.99 -30.98
C VAL A 145 -9.90 6.74 -30.81
N LEU A 146 -8.64 6.79 -31.26
CA LEU A 146 -7.71 5.68 -31.08
C LEU A 146 -7.46 5.37 -29.61
N ARG A 147 -7.32 6.40 -28.76
CA ARG A 147 -7.15 6.23 -27.32
C ARG A 147 -8.34 5.54 -26.68
N GLN A 148 -9.57 5.93 -27.03
CA GLN A 148 -10.79 5.29 -26.51
C GLN A 148 -10.90 3.83 -26.94
N ILE A 149 -10.64 3.54 -28.21
CA ILE A 149 -10.67 2.16 -28.72
C ILE A 149 -9.61 1.30 -28.02
N ILE A 150 -8.42 1.83 -27.78
CA ILE A 150 -7.36 1.14 -27.04
C ILE A 150 -7.78 0.94 -25.58
N GLU A 151 -8.35 1.94 -24.91
CA GLU A 151 -8.80 1.83 -23.52
C GLU A 151 -9.93 0.81 -23.30
N GLU A 152 -10.75 0.58 -24.31
CA GLU A 152 -11.85 -0.39 -24.26
C GLU A 152 -11.36 -1.82 -24.54
N ASN A 153 -10.44 -1.99 -25.49
CA ASN A 153 -10.05 -3.31 -25.99
C ASN A 153 -8.73 -3.83 -25.39
N VAL A 154 -7.89 -2.96 -24.84
CA VAL A 154 -6.63 -3.36 -24.19
C VAL A 154 -6.87 -3.46 -22.69
N ASP A 155 -6.84 -4.69 -22.18
CA ASP A 155 -6.88 -4.97 -20.75
C ASP A 155 -5.52 -4.63 -20.12
N ILE A 156 -5.36 -3.38 -19.68
CA ILE A 156 -4.16 -2.91 -18.99
C ILE A 156 -4.20 -3.45 -17.56
N ARG A 157 -3.33 -4.42 -17.26
CA ARG A 157 -3.28 -5.12 -15.97
C ARG A 157 -2.21 -4.60 -15.03
N GLY A 158 -2.31 -4.98 -13.76
CA GLY A 158 -1.32 -4.68 -12.72
C GLY A 158 -1.35 -3.22 -12.25
N GLY A 159 -0.19 -2.62 -12.01
CA GLY A 159 -0.05 -1.26 -11.47
C GLY A 159 -0.54 -0.12 -12.37
N TYR A 160 -0.97 -0.46 -13.59
CA TYR A 160 -1.51 0.46 -14.60
C TYR A 160 -3.00 0.24 -14.86
N LYS A 161 -3.70 -0.57 -14.05
CA LYS A 161 -5.16 -0.82 -14.17
C LYS A 161 -5.96 0.47 -14.00
N LYS A 162 -7.19 0.49 -14.55
CA LYS A 162 -8.15 1.58 -14.36
C LYS A 162 -8.26 1.94 -12.88
N PRO A 163 -8.12 3.24 -12.51
CA PRO A 163 -8.17 3.66 -11.12
C PRO A 163 -9.54 3.31 -10.55
N SER A 164 -9.54 2.58 -9.44
CA SER A 164 -10.76 2.16 -8.76
C SER A 164 -10.67 2.52 -7.29
N ILE A 165 -11.77 3.05 -6.76
CA ILE A 165 -11.89 3.39 -5.35
C ILE A 165 -11.70 2.14 -4.48
N TYR A 166 -12.08 0.97 -4.99
CA TYR A 166 -11.95 -0.31 -4.30
C TYR A 166 -10.49 -0.76 -4.10
N ASN A 167 -9.54 -0.20 -4.86
CA ASN A 167 -8.12 -0.54 -4.74
C ASN A 167 -7.36 0.44 -3.83
N THR A 168 -8.07 1.37 -3.19
CA THR A 168 -7.47 2.33 -2.27
C THR A 168 -7.23 1.73 -0.89
N LEU A 169 -6.19 2.20 -0.20
CA LEU A 169 -5.85 1.72 1.14
C LEU A 169 -7.00 1.91 2.14
N LEU A 170 -7.78 2.98 2.00
CA LEU A 170 -8.93 3.22 2.86
C LEU A 170 -9.99 2.14 2.69
N TRP A 171 -10.34 1.78 1.45
CA TRP A 171 -11.32 0.72 1.20
C TRP A 171 -10.80 -0.64 1.67
N THR A 172 -9.51 -0.94 1.45
CA THR A 172 -8.95 -2.21 1.90
C THR A 172 -9.01 -2.33 3.42
N ILE A 173 -8.71 -1.29 4.18
CA ILE A 173 -8.85 -1.30 5.65
C ILE A 173 -10.30 -1.55 6.09
N ILE A 174 -11.27 -0.93 5.43
CA ILE A 174 -12.69 -1.09 5.78
C ILE A 174 -13.15 -2.53 5.53
N VAL A 175 -12.73 -3.14 4.43
CA VAL A 175 -13.18 -4.48 4.02
C VAL A 175 -12.32 -5.60 4.62
N LEU A 176 -11.14 -5.27 5.16
CA LEU A 176 -10.19 -6.23 5.73
C LEU A 176 -10.78 -7.12 6.85
N PRO A 177 -11.58 -6.61 7.81
CA PRO A 177 -12.20 -7.49 8.81
C PRO A 177 -13.10 -8.55 8.17
N TYR A 178 -13.85 -8.17 7.15
CA TYR A 178 -14.72 -9.09 6.42
C TYR A 178 -13.92 -10.10 5.57
N THR A 179 -12.83 -9.66 4.90
CA THR A 179 -11.99 -10.60 4.13
C THR A 179 -11.28 -11.59 5.04
N ILE A 180 -10.79 -11.15 6.20
CA ILE A 180 -10.20 -12.04 7.21
C ILE A 180 -11.25 -13.05 7.69
N TYR A 181 -12.45 -12.59 8.06
CA TYR A 181 -13.52 -13.50 8.48
C TYR A 181 -13.84 -14.55 7.41
N ARG A 182 -14.07 -14.11 6.17
CA ARG A 182 -14.36 -15.01 5.04
C ARG A 182 -13.20 -15.97 4.79
N TYR A 183 -11.96 -15.51 4.88
CA TYR A 183 -10.78 -16.34 4.70
C TYR A 183 -10.65 -17.39 5.81
N VAL A 184 -10.83 -17.02 7.08
CA VAL A 184 -10.80 -17.95 8.22
C VAL A 184 -11.91 -18.99 8.09
N ALA A 185 -13.13 -18.56 7.77
CA ALA A 185 -14.25 -19.47 7.55
C ALA A 185 -13.99 -20.45 6.39
N TRP A 186 -13.41 -19.97 5.29
CA TRP A 186 -13.03 -20.79 4.14
C TRP A 186 -11.93 -21.79 4.51
N ASN A 187 -10.88 -21.39 5.23
CA ASN A 187 -9.83 -22.30 5.70
C ASN A 187 -10.35 -23.35 6.68
N PHE A 188 -11.24 -22.95 7.59
CA PHE A 188 -11.87 -23.89 8.52
C PHE A 188 -12.71 -24.94 7.77
N SER A 189 -13.51 -24.49 6.81
CA SER A 189 -14.28 -25.37 5.94
C SER A 189 -13.38 -26.30 5.12
N TRP A 190 -12.28 -25.77 4.58
CA TRP A 190 -11.28 -26.54 3.84
C TRP A 190 -10.61 -27.60 4.71
N PHE A 191 -10.22 -27.24 5.94
CA PHE A 191 -9.64 -28.17 6.90
C PHE A 191 -10.59 -29.33 7.22
N ILE A 192 -11.87 -29.03 7.45
CA ILE A 192 -12.86 -30.08 7.70
C ILE A 192 -13.03 -30.98 6.47
N LYS A 193 -13.19 -30.41 5.26
CA LYS A 193 -13.42 -31.20 4.04
C LYS A 193 -12.24 -32.11 3.68
N TYR A 194 -11.02 -31.56 3.65
CA TYR A 194 -9.87 -32.31 3.11
C TYR A 194 -9.03 -33.00 4.18
N HIS A 195 -8.98 -32.48 5.42
CA HIS A 195 -8.17 -33.08 6.49
C HIS A 195 -8.97 -34.03 7.37
N VAL A 196 -10.22 -33.69 7.71
CA VAL A 196 -11.07 -34.52 8.58
C VAL A 196 -11.87 -35.53 7.77
N LYS A 197 -12.58 -35.09 6.72
CA LYS A 197 -13.44 -35.96 5.91
C LYS A 197 -12.70 -36.74 4.81
N LYS A 198 -11.47 -36.35 4.46
CA LYS A 198 -10.65 -36.96 3.40
C LYS A 198 -11.40 -37.10 2.07
N GLU A 199 -12.18 -36.08 1.71
CA GLU A 199 -12.84 -36.00 0.40
C GLU A 199 -11.80 -35.74 -0.70
N ASP A 200 -12.05 -36.23 -1.92
CA ASP A 200 -11.20 -35.93 -3.08
C ASP A 200 -11.23 -34.43 -3.39
N TYR A 201 -10.12 -33.90 -3.92
CA TYR A 201 -10.04 -32.48 -4.29
C TYR A 201 -11.06 -32.17 -5.39
N ASP A 202 -11.93 -31.22 -5.10
CA ASP A 202 -12.85 -30.62 -6.07
C ASP A 202 -12.07 -29.85 -7.15
N ASP A 203 -12.68 -29.58 -8.30
CA ASP A 203 -11.99 -28.90 -9.40
C ASP A 203 -11.62 -27.45 -9.05
N ASP A 204 -12.43 -26.79 -8.22
CA ASP A 204 -12.10 -25.48 -7.62
C ASP A 204 -10.90 -25.58 -6.66
N ALA A 205 -10.82 -26.68 -5.91
CA ALA A 205 -9.73 -26.94 -4.99
C ALA A 205 -8.42 -27.24 -5.72
N LYS A 206 -8.47 -28.02 -6.80
CA LYS A 206 -7.33 -28.26 -7.71
C LYS A 206 -6.87 -26.94 -8.34
N SER A 207 -7.79 -26.11 -8.81
CA SER A 207 -7.48 -24.78 -9.35
C SER A 207 -6.77 -23.90 -8.34
N TYR A 208 -7.26 -23.86 -7.09
CA TYR A 208 -6.63 -23.12 -6.00
C TYR A 208 -5.21 -23.63 -5.71
N LEU A 209 -5.01 -24.96 -5.66
CA LEU A 209 -3.70 -25.57 -5.41
C LEU A 209 -2.71 -25.31 -6.54
N ILE A 210 -3.12 -25.45 -7.80
CA ILE A 210 -2.29 -25.11 -8.97
C ILE A 210 -1.86 -23.64 -8.90
N ARG A 211 -2.82 -22.73 -8.66
CA ARG A 211 -2.55 -21.29 -8.54
C ARG A 211 -1.58 -20.99 -7.40
N ARG A 212 -1.78 -21.61 -6.24
CA ARG A 212 -0.89 -21.48 -5.07
C ARG A 212 0.49 -22.03 -5.37
N ASN A 213 0.60 -23.14 -6.11
CA ASN A 213 1.87 -23.74 -6.46
C ASN A 213 2.70 -22.85 -7.40
N MET A 214 2.02 -22.22 -8.36
CA MET A 214 2.61 -21.31 -9.36
C MET A 214 2.84 -19.88 -8.85
N SER A 215 2.37 -19.55 -7.63
CA SER A 215 2.41 -18.19 -7.07
C SER A 215 1.70 -17.15 -7.96
N LEU A 216 0.58 -17.54 -8.59
CA LEU A 216 -0.19 -16.66 -9.47
C LEU A 216 -1.35 -15.99 -8.74
N SER A 217 -1.64 -14.73 -9.11
CA SER A 217 -2.90 -14.11 -8.73
C SER A 217 -4.08 -14.78 -9.47
N GLU A 218 -5.29 -14.60 -8.95
CA GLU A 218 -6.50 -15.10 -9.61
C GLU A 218 -6.68 -14.49 -11.01
N GLU A 219 -6.40 -13.20 -11.16
CA GLU A 219 -6.44 -12.50 -12.45
C GLU A 219 -5.42 -13.05 -13.46
N GLN A 220 -4.22 -13.40 -13.00
CA GLN A 220 -3.17 -13.99 -13.86
C GLN A 220 -3.53 -15.41 -14.30
N PHE A 221 -4.10 -16.21 -13.41
CA PHE A 221 -4.59 -17.54 -13.76
C PHE A 221 -5.79 -17.46 -14.73
N ALA A 222 -6.65 -16.45 -14.55
CA ALA A 222 -7.77 -16.15 -15.42
C ALA A 222 -7.37 -15.58 -16.80
N SER A 223 -6.11 -15.16 -17.02
CA SER A 223 -5.62 -14.87 -18.38
C SER A 223 -5.27 -16.11 -19.19
N PHE A 224 -4.97 -17.23 -18.55
CA PHE A 224 -4.53 -18.41 -19.30
C PHE A 224 -5.64 -18.89 -20.23
N ASN A 225 -5.24 -19.27 -21.45
CA ASN A 225 -6.16 -19.83 -22.42
C ASN A 225 -6.75 -21.14 -21.86
N ASP A 226 -7.96 -21.49 -22.28
CA ASP A 226 -8.62 -22.72 -21.81
C ASP A 226 -7.81 -23.99 -22.12
N SER A 227 -7.04 -23.95 -23.21
CA SER A 227 -6.09 -25.01 -23.58
C SER A 227 -4.91 -25.13 -22.60
N GLU A 228 -4.37 -24.00 -22.14
CA GLU A 228 -3.29 -23.94 -21.17
C GLU A 228 -3.78 -24.44 -19.81
N ARG A 229 -4.95 -23.95 -19.35
CA ARG A 229 -5.56 -24.43 -18.11
C ARG A 229 -5.78 -25.94 -18.15
N SER A 230 -6.37 -26.45 -19.23
CA SER A 230 -6.59 -27.89 -19.41
C SER A 230 -5.29 -28.69 -19.34
N SER A 231 -4.18 -28.15 -19.86
CA SER A 231 -2.87 -28.79 -19.76
C SER A 231 -2.34 -28.86 -18.33
N LEU A 232 -2.64 -27.85 -17.49
CA LEU A 232 -2.24 -27.84 -16.09
C LEU A 232 -3.00 -28.89 -15.28
N PHE A 233 -4.29 -29.09 -15.57
CA PHE A 233 -5.08 -30.17 -14.97
C PHE A 233 -4.64 -31.54 -15.42
N LYS A 234 -4.36 -31.74 -16.72
CA LYS A 234 -3.87 -33.02 -17.26
C LYS A 234 -2.54 -33.47 -16.63
N ASN A 235 -1.67 -32.52 -16.32
CA ASN A 235 -0.38 -32.79 -15.69
C ASN A 235 -0.46 -32.89 -14.15
N GLU A 236 -1.67 -32.83 -13.57
CA GLU A 236 -1.92 -32.96 -12.14
C GLU A 236 -1.08 -32.02 -11.26
N LEU A 237 -0.87 -30.78 -11.72
CA LEU A 237 0.02 -29.81 -11.07
C LEU A 237 -0.50 -29.26 -9.72
N TRP A 238 -1.64 -29.77 -9.24
CA TRP A 238 -2.09 -29.54 -7.86
C TRP A 238 -1.18 -30.27 -6.86
N ASP A 239 -0.56 -31.38 -7.26
CA ASP A 239 0.47 -32.04 -6.47
C ASP A 239 1.78 -31.25 -6.53
N ARG A 240 2.34 -30.95 -5.35
CA ARG A 240 3.56 -30.18 -5.22
C ARG A 240 4.76 -30.89 -5.85
N ALA A 241 4.85 -32.22 -5.74
CA ALA A 241 5.97 -32.98 -6.29
C ALA A 241 5.99 -32.94 -7.82
N LYS A 242 4.84 -33.22 -8.44
CA LYS A 242 4.67 -33.14 -9.90
C LYS A 242 4.89 -31.72 -10.42
N PHE A 243 4.44 -30.71 -9.67
CA PHE A 243 4.71 -29.31 -10.00
C PHE A 243 6.21 -28.98 -10.01
N THR A 244 6.98 -29.45 -9.02
CA THR A 244 8.42 -29.18 -8.98
C THR A 244 9.18 -29.82 -10.14
N GLU A 245 8.82 -31.05 -10.51
CA GLU A 245 9.39 -31.74 -11.68
C GLU A 245 9.02 -31.03 -12.99
N TRP A 246 7.75 -30.69 -13.16
CA TRP A 246 7.29 -29.95 -14.33
C TRP A 246 7.97 -28.58 -14.46
N LYS A 247 8.13 -27.87 -13.34
CA LYS A 247 8.81 -26.57 -13.32
C LYS A 247 10.27 -26.71 -13.72
N ALA A 248 10.98 -27.69 -13.17
CA ALA A 248 12.37 -27.98 -13.55
C ALA A 248 12.49 -28.30 -15.05
N ALA A 249 11.61 -29.17 -15.56
CA ALA A 249 11.57 -29.51 -16.99
C ALA A 249 11.32 -28.28 -17.89
N LYS A 250 10.41 -27.38 -17.48
CA LYS A 250 10.12 -26.14 -18.22
C LYS A 250 11.27 -25.15 -18.19
N GLU A 251 11.94 -25.00 -17.05
CA GLU A 251 13.13 -24.15 -16.94
C GLU A 251 14.27 -24.68 -17.81
N ASP A 252 14.48 -25.98 -17.87
CA ASP A 252 15.52 -26.59 -18.69
C ASP A 252 15.19 -26.51 -20.19
N GLU A 253 13.92 -26.66 -20.57
CA GLU A 253 13.46 -26.39 -21.94
C GLU A 253 13.72 -24.92 -22.33
N GLN A 254 13.40 -23.97 -21.45
CA GLN A 254 13.66 -22.54 -21.69
C GLN A 254 15.16 -22.24 -21.79
N LYS A 255 15.98 -22.80 -20.88
CA LYS A 255 17.45 -22.69 -20.94
C LYS A 255 17.99 -23.28 -22.25
N GLY A 256 17.46 -24.43 -22.70
CA GLY A 256 17.81 -25.04 -23.98
C GLY A 256 17.46 -24.16 -25.18
N ARG A 257 16.25 -23.59 -25.21
CA ARG A 257 15.81 -22.63 -26.25
C ARG A 257 16.68 -21.37 -26.25
N LEU A 258 16.98 -20.81 -25.08
CA LEU A 258 17.88 -19.67 -24.94
C LEU A 258 19.29 -20.05 -25.43
N ALA A 259 19.83 -21.19 -25.01
CA ALA A 259 21.13 -21.72 -25.46
C ALA A 259 21.20 -21.93 -26.98
N ALA A 260 20.11 -22.34 -27.61
CA ALA A 260 20.00 -22.48 -29.06
C ALA A 260 19.92 -21.12 -29.77
N SER A 261 19.30 -20.11 -29.13
CA SER A 261 19.11 -18.78 -29.72
C SER A 261 20.45 -18.10 -30.06
N GLY A 262 20.54 -17.56 -31.28
CA GLY A 262 21.73 -16.84 -31.74
C GLY A 262 22.07 -15.61 -30.88
N ARG A 263 21.05 -14.93 -30.35
CA ARG A 263 21.18 -13.75 -29.49
C ARG A 263 21.89 -14.08 -28.17
N TYR A 264 21.51 -15.17 -27.52
CA TYR A 264 22.13 -15.62 -26.28
C TYR A 264 23.55 -16.17 -26.51
N LYS A 265 23.80 -16.86 -27.63
CA LYS A 265 25.17 -17.27 -28.02
C LYS A 265 26.10 -16.08 -28.25
N ARG A 266 25.59 -14.95 -28.76
CA ARG A 266 26.34 -13.69 -28.90
C ARG A 266 26.58 -13.03 -27.55
N TYR A 267 25.55 -12.93 -26.71
CA TYR A 267 25.64 -12.40 -25.35
C TYR A 267 26.66 -13.18 -24.49
N ARG A 268 26.65 -14.52 -24.56
CA ARG A 268 27.61 -15.37 -23.86
C ARG A 268 29.05 -15.13 -24.31
N ARG A 269 29.30 -14.90 -25.61
CA ARG A 269 30.62 -14.55 -26.15
C ARG A 269 31.07 -13.17 -25.68
N TYR A 270 30.17 -12.20 -25.65
CA TYR A 270 30.44 -10.85 -25.13
C TYR A 270 30.87 -10.89 -23.65
N ILE A 271 30.12 -11.59 -22.79
CA ILE A 271 30.47 -11.76 -21.36
C ILE A 271 31.82 -12.46 -21.19
N LYS A 272 32.10 -13.50 -21.99
CA LYS A 272 33.39 -14.22 -21.94
C LYS A 272 34.57 -13.33 -22.34
N ASN A 273 34.37 -12.40 -23.27
CA ASN A 273 35.40 -11.48 -23.74
C ASN A 273 35.62 -10.27 -22.80
N GLN A 274 34.68 -9.98 -21.88
CA GLN A 274 34.76 -8.83 -20.96
C GLN A 274 35.36 -9.13 -19.58
N ASN A 275 35.99 -10.29 -19.37
CA ASN A 275 36.64 -10.64 -18.10
C ASN A 275 35.76 -10.40 -16.84
N GLY A 276 34.46 -10.70 -16.92
CA GLY A 276 33.60 -10.80 -15.74
C GLY A 276 33.19 -9.49 -15.03
N LEU A 277 33.44 -8.30 -15.60
CA LEU A 277 32.92 -7.05 -15.03
C LEU A 277 31.47 -6.80 -15.51
N PRO A 278 30.46 -6.74 -14.62
CA PRO A 278 29.08 -6.50 -15.01
C PRO A 278 28.86 -5.00 -15.23
N LEU A 279 29.19 -4.49 -16.42
CA LEU A 279 28.71 -3.18 -16.86
C LEU A 279 27.27 -3.32 -17.36
N SER A 280 26.33 -3.14 -16.45
CA SER A 280 24.93 -2.90 -16.77
C SER A 280 24.77 -1.45 -17.23
N PHE A 281 24.39 -1.24 -18.49
CA PHE A 281 23.79 0.03 -18.92
C PHE A 281 22.46 0.21 -18.19
N MET A 282 22.41 1.12 -17.22
CA MET A 282 21.17 1.84 -16.93
C MET A 282 21.21 3.14 -17.73
N GLU A 283 20.38 3.19 -18.79
CA GLU A 283 19.72 4.40 -19.26
C GLU A 283 18.22 4.08 -19.37
#